data_AF-M1CM49-F1
#
_entry.id   AF-M1CM49-F1
#
_cell.length_a   1.000
_cell.length_b   1.000
_cell.length_c   1.000
_cell.angle_alpha   90.00
_cell.angle_beta   90.00
_cell.angle_gamma   90.00
#
_symmetry.space_group_name_H-M   'P 1'
#
loop_
_entity.id
_entity.type
_entity.pdbx_description
1 polymer ?
#
loop_
_entity_poly.entity_id
_entity_poly.type
_entity_poly.pdbx_seq_one_letter_code
_entity_poly.pdbx_strand_id
1 'polypeptide(L)'
;MTKEEKSKMWKKWTTKKKNMYILARKFPRLLPYFYRRSFLSGVHGQIETTLALSLAIRDKALLEHPLFEKFWQRDVEESVRQKNAKPFVEEAVLQVSNWGFSPADLKVQRKRPGKGIMHWIKSLFGQTEEILTGFLGQIHVWQGMEDMVVPPSTSDFLQRVLPDAMVHRLLYEGHFTYFYFCDECHRHIFSTVFGNPQGPFTPEPEPEPDQSPIQNDDGETQDTILGDVATDEENVSSVVNPDKEDYID
;
A
#
# COMPACT_ATOMS: atom_id res chain seq x y z
N MET A 1 7.96 -18.13 -12.14
CA MET A 1 8.60 -17.61 -13.37
C MET A 1 9.41 -18.70 -14.05
N THR A 2 9.31 -18.81 -15.37
CA THR A 2 10.15 -19.69 -16.20
C THR A 2 11.60 -19.19 -16.26
N LYS A 3 12.51 -19.99 -16.84
CA LYS A 3 13.92 -19.58 -17.01
C LYS A 3 14.05 -18.41 -18.00
N GLU A 4 13.23 -18.41 -19.04
CA GLU A 4 13.19 -17.40 -20.10
C GLU A 4 12.70 -16.06 -19.54
N GLU A 5 11.63 -16.07 -18.73
CA GLU A 5 11.10 -14.87 -18.06
C GLU A 5 12.15 -14.24 -17.14
N LYS A 6 12.82 -15.06 -16.31
CA LYS A 6 13.91 -14.59 -15.44
C LYS A 6 15.06 -14.03 -16.25
N SER A 7 15.46 -14.70 -17.34
CA SER A 7 16.53 -14.24 -18.22
C SER A 7 16.23 -12.87 -18.83
N LYS A 8 15.00 -12.67 -19.33
CA LYS A 8 14.55 -11.37 -19.87
C LYS A 8 14.62 -10.26 -18.83
N MET A 9 14.15 -10.51 -17.60
CA MET A 9 14.25 -9.53 -16.51
C MET A 9 15.70 -9.19 -16.17
N TRP A 10 16.55 -10.21 -16.02
CA TRP A 10 17.94 -10.05 -15.63
C TRP A 10 18.78 -9.39 -16.73
N LYS A 11 18.39 -9.51 -18.00
CA LYS A 11 19.13 -8.90 -19.13
C LYS A 11 19.27 -7.38 -18.98
N LYS A 12 18.29 -6.71 -18.36
CA LYS A 12 18.29 -5.25 -18.15
C LYS A 12 19.09 -4.79 -16.94
N TRP A 13 19.37 -5.69 -15.99
CA TRP A 13 20.06 -5.37 -14.75
C TRP A 13 21.58 -5.35 -14.91
N THR A 14 22.21 -4.39 -14.23
CA THR A 14 23.66 -4.34 -14.06
C THR A 14 24.18 -5.57 -13.30
N THR A 15 25.45 -5.92 -13.52
CA THR A 15 26.12 -7.00 -12.77
C THR A 15 26.12 -6.72 -11.26
N LYS A 16 26.34 -5.46 -10.88
CA LYS A 16 26.31 -5.03 -9.47
C LYS A 16 24.93 -5.26 -8.84
N LYS A 17 23.83 -4.92 -9.53
CA LYS A 17 22.47 -5.18 -9.05
C LYS A 17 22.19 -6.68 -8.88
N LYS A 18 22.62 -7.52 -9.83
CA LYS A 18 22.49 -8.99 -9.72
C LYS A 18 23.25 -9.54 -8.51
N ASN A 19 24.47 -9.05 -8.28
CA ASN A 19 25.27 -9.45 -7.13
C ASN A 19 24.60 -9.05 -5.82
N MET A 20 24.06 -7.83 -5.72
CA MET A 20 23.30 -7.37 -4.55
C MET A 20 22.03 -8.20 -4.33
N TYR A 21 21.31 -8.58 -5.38
CA TYR A 21 20.16 -9.49 -5.28
C TYR A 21 20.56 -10.84 -4.69
N ILE A 22 21.66 -11.44 -5.18
CA ILE A 22 22.16 -12.73 -4.67
C ILE A 22 22.61 -12.58 -3.22
N LEU A 23 23.29 -11.49 -2.89
CA LEU A 23 23.77 -11.19 -1.54
C LEU A 23 22.60 -11.05 -0.56
N ALA A 24 21.57 -10.30 -0.92
CA ALA A 24 20.37 -10.14 -0.11
C ALA A 24 19.65 -11.48 0.09
N ARG A 25 19.58 -12.31 -0.94
CA ARG A 25 18.87 -13.59 -0.88
C ARG A 25 19.61 -14.68 -0.11
N LYS A 26 20.94 -14.75 -0.22
CA LYS A 26 21.75 -15.87 0.32
C LYS A 26 22.58 -15.50 1.54
N PHE A 27 23.09 -14.27 1.59
CA PHE A 27 24.04 -13.83 2.62
C PHE A 27 23.67 -12.43 3.15
N PRO A 28 22.44 -12.22 3.68
CA PRO A 28 21.99 -10.91 4.13
C PRO A 28 22.87 -10.31 5.23
N ARG A 29 23.56 -11.15 6.02
CA ARG A 29 24.52 -10.72 7.05
C ARG A 29 25.70 -9.91 6.50
N LEU A 30 26.02 -10.05 5.20
CA LEU A 30 27.08 -9.29 4.56
C LEU A 30 26.61 -7.93 4.03
N LEU A 31 25.31 -7.75 3.79
CA LEU A 31 24.76 -6.50 3.25
C LEU A 31 25.16 -5.24 4.03
N PRO A 32 25.19 -5.22 5.39
CA PRO A 32 25.58 -4.02 6.13
C PRO A 32 26.96 -3.50 5.74
N TYR A 33 27.92 -4.40 5.49
CA TYR A 33 29.26 -4.03 5.06
C TYR A 33 29.24 -3.32 3.69
N PHE A 34 28.51 -3.88 2.72
CA PHE A 34 28.41 -3.30 1.38
C PHE A 34 27.69 -1.96 1.39
N TYR A 35 26.59 -1.82 2.15
CA TYR A 35 25.89 -0.53 2.26
C TYR A 35 26.75 0.54 2.91
N ARG A 36 27.49 0.22 3.99
CA ARG A 36 28.43 1.15 4.64
C ARG A 36 29.54 1.63 3.71
N ARG A 37 30.05 0.74 2.85
CA ARG A 37 31.11 1.08 1.90
C ARG A 37 30.61 1.78 0.64
N SER A 38 29.31 1.75 0.37
CA SER A 38 28.71 2.37 -0.83
C SER A 38 27.76 3.50 -0.43
N PHE A 39 26.46 3.21 -0.34
CA PHE A 39 25.39 4.19 -0.11
C PHE A 39 25.62 5.05 1.15
N LEU A 40 26.09 4.45 2.24
CA LEU A 40 26.30 5.12 3.52
C LEU A 40 27.75 5.60 3.72
N SER A 41 28.57 5.61 2.68
CA SER A 41 29.97 6.06 2.77
C SER A 41 30.11 7.58 2.92
N GLY A 42 29.05 8.33 2.61
CA GLY A 42 29.05 9.79 2.55
C GLY A 42 29.63 10.38 1.26
N VAL A 43 30.12 9.54 0.35
CA VAL A 43 30.46 9.96 -1.02
C VAL A 43 29.17 10.04 -1.82
N HIS A 44 28.74 11.26 -2.11
CA HIS A 44 27.58 11.53 -2.94
C HIS A 44 27.98 11.41 -4.41
N GLY A 45 27.16 10.70 -5.19
CA GLY A 45 27.35 10.52 -6.62
C GLY A 45 25.99 10.33 -7.30
N GLN A 46 26.02 10.19 -8.63
CA GLN A 46 24.81 9.94 -9.41
C GLN A 46 24.03 8.74 -8.87
N ILE A 47 22.71 8.89 -8.80
CA ILE A 47 21.80 7.98 -8.11
C ILE A 47 21.85 6.60 -8.76
N GLU A 48 21.88 6.54 -10.09
CA GLU A 48 22.00 5.30 -10.85
C GLU A 48 23.28 4.54 -10.54
N THR A 49 24.39 5.23 -10.28
CA THR A 49 25.67 4.61 -9.94
C THR A 49 25.64 4.05 -8.51
N THR A 50 25.10 4.85 -7.59
CA THR A 50 24.99 4.50 -6.18
C THR A 50 24.08 3.28 -6.00
N LEU A 51 22.90 3.29 -6.63
CA LEU A 51 21.89 2.23 -6.58
C LEU A 51 22.11 1.10 -7.61
N ALA A 52 23.15 1.22 -8.46
CA ALA A 52 23.47 0.26 -9.52
C ALA A 52 22.32 0.02 -10.52
N LEU A 53 21.57 1.08 -10.85
CA LEU A 53 20.41 1.03 -11.74
C LEU A 53 20.82 1.23 -13.19
N SER A 54 20.12 0.54 -14.09
CA SER A 54 20.06 0.91 -15.50
C SER A 54 18.83 1.80 -15.66
N LEU A 55 18.95 2.95 -16.33
CA LEU A 55 17.85 3.89 -16.51
C LEU A 55 17.69 4.30 -17.97
N ALA A 56 16.44 4.54 -18.35
CA ALA A 56 16.07 5.11 -19.64
C ALA A 56 16.22 6.64 -19.65
N ILE A 57 15.98 7.25 -20.80
CA ILE A 57 16.28 8.67 -21.02
C ILE A 57 15.43 9.57 -20.11
N ARG A 58 14.12 9.29 -19.98
CA ARG A 58 13.25 10.11 -19.13
C ARG A 58 13.55 9.98 -17.64
N ASP A 59 13.86 8.76 -17.17
CA ASP A 59 14.29 8.57 -15.78
C ASP A 59 15.58 9.36 -15.51
N LYS A 60 16.56 9.34 -16.42
CA LYS A 60 17.78 10.14 -16.28
C LYS A 60 17.47 11.63 -16.21
N ALA A 61 16.63 12.13 -17.11
CA ALA A 61 16.22 13.54 -17.10
C ALA A 61 15.49 13.94 -15.81
N LEU A 62 14.68 13.05 -15.23
CA LEU A 62 14.05 13.26 -13.93
C LEU A 62 15.11 13.35 -12.82
N LEU A 63 16.08 12.43 -12.77
CA LEU A 63 17.10 12.42 -11.72
C LEU A 63 18.05 13.63 -11.80
N GLU A 64 18.30 14.15 -13.00
CA GLU A 64 19.06 15.37 -13.25
C GLU A 64 18.24 16.64 -12.94
N HIS A 65 16.93 16.53 -12.71
CA HIS A 65 16.09 17.68 -12.42
C HIS A 65 16.39 18.24 -11.02
N PRO A 66 16.64 19.57 -10.86
CA PRO A 66 17.07 20.14 -9.58
C PRO A 66 16.12 19.90 -8.40
N LEU A 67 14.81 19.85 -8.65
CA LEU A 67 13.83 19.53 -7.59
C LEU A 67 13.99 18.09 -7.08
N PHE A 68 14.20 17.14 -8.00
CA PHE A 68 14.41 15.74 -7.63
C PHE A 68 15.73 15.58 -6.90
N GLU A 69 16.80 16.17 -7.45
CA GLU A 69 18.14 16.12 -6.85
C GLU A 69 18.12 16.64 -5.41
N LYS A 70 17.53 17.82 -5.16
CA LYS A 70 17.42 18.39 -3.80
C LYS A 70 16.61 17.52 -2.85
N PHE A 71 15.47 17.00 -3.31
CA PHE A 71 14.63 16.11 -2.52
C PHE A 71 15.41 14.86 -2.10
N TRP A 72 16.06 14.22 -3.06
CA TRP A 72 16.83 13.01 -2.84
C TRP A 72 18.09 13.21 -1.99
N GLN A 73 18.86 14.27 -2.24
CA GLN A 73 20.09 14.57 -1.50
C GLN A 73 19.81 14.70 0.00
N ARG A 74 18.76 15.41 0.39
CA ARG A 74 18.37 15.57 1.79
C ARG A 74 18.13 14.21 2.48
N ASP A 75 17.42 13.30 1.81
CA ASP A 75 17.10 11.98 2.37
C ASP A 75 18.35 11.08 2.46
N VAL A 76 19.26 11.19 1.49
CA VAL A 76 20.55 10.48 1.50
C VAL A 76 21.46 11.03 2.61
N GLU A 77 21.55 12.34 2.77
CA GLU A 77 22.37 12.98 3.80
C GLU A 77 21.96 12.52 5.20
N GLU A 78 20.66 12.45 5.47
CA GLU A 78 20.15 11.93 6.75
C GLU A 78 20.47 10.44 6.94
N SER A 79 20.39 9.63 5.88
CA SER A 79 20.77 8.22 5.93
C SER A 79 22.28 8.05 6.23
N VAL A 80 23.13 8.82 5.55
CA VAL A 80 24.57 8.86 5.76
C VAL A 80 24.90 9.32 7.18
N ARG A 81 24.21 10.33 7.70
CA ARG A 81 24.40 10.85 9.07
C ARG A 81 24.12 9.77 10.11
N GLN A 82 23.04 9.01 9.93
CA GLN A 82 22.66 7.92 10.85
C GLN A 82 23.60 6.70 10.76
N LYS A 83 24.24 6.46 9.61
CA LYS A 83 25.10 5.29 9.32
C LYS A 83 24.43 3.94 9.63
N ASN A 84 23.10 3.93 9.71
CA ASN A 84 22.34 2.75 10.08
C ASN A 84 21.99 1.95 8.82
N ALA A 85 22.70 0.83 8.62
CA ALA A 85 22.45 -0.05 7.48
C ALA A 85 21.25 -0.98 7.67
N LYS A 86 20.67 -1.06 8.88
CA LYS A 86 19.60 -2.01 9.20
C LYS A 86 18.35 -1.83 8.29
N PRO A 87 17.80 -0.61 8.09
CA PRO A 87 16.62 -0.43 7.24
C PRO A 87 16.87 -0.86 5.79
N PHE A 88 18.05 -0.56 5.25
CA PHE A 88 18.45 -0.97 3.89
C PHE A 88 18.53 -2.49 3.74
N VAL A 89 19.03 -3.18 4.78
CA VAL A 89 19.11 -4.63 4.79
C VAL A 89 17.72 -5.25 4.86
N GLU A 90 16.84 -4.72 5.73
CA GLU A 90 15.47 -5.17 5.88
C GLU A 90 14.68 -5.01 4.58
N GLU A 91 14.76 -3.85 3.93
CA GLU A 91 14.12 -3.59 2.65
C GLU A 91 14.66 -4.51 1.54
N ALA A 92 15.98 -4.64 1.41
CA ALA A 92 16.58 -5.51 0.40
C ALA A 92 16.22 -6.99 0.60
N VAL A 93 16.15 -7.45 1.85
CA VAL A 93 15.72 -8.81 2.18
C VAL A 93 14.24 -9.00 1.87
N LEU A 94 13.39 -8.03 2.23
CA LEU A 94 11.95 -8.06 1.97
C LEU A 94 11.68 -8.23 0.46
N GLN A 95 12.35 -7.44 -0.38
CA GLN A 95 12.18 -7.50 -1.85
C GLN A 95 12.55 -8.85 -2.47
N VAL A 96 13.46 -9.62 -1.87
CA VAL A 96 13.95 -10.90 -2.44
C VAL A 96 13.47 -12.15 -1.71
N SER A 97 12.78 -11.98 -0.58
CA SER A 97 12.26 -13.04 0.26
C SER A 97 11.08 -13.74 -0.39
N ASN A 98 10.75 -14.93 0.13
CA ASN A 98 9.47 -15.56 -0.19
C ASN A 98 8.41 -15.00 0.77
N TRP A 99 7.37 -14.39 0.23
CA TRP A 99 6.31 -13.73 1.01
C TRP A 99 5.26 -14.72 1.55
N GLY A 100 5.42 -16.01 1.27
CA GLY A 100 4.45 -17.04 1.66
C GLY A 100 3.23 -17.11 0.73
N PHE A 101 3.13 -16.20 -0.25
CA PHE A 101 2.18 -16.26 -1.34
C PHE A 101 2.86 -15.87 -2.66
N SER A 102 2.20 -16.24 -3.75
CA SER A 102 2.60 -15.97 -5.12
C SER A 102 1.49 -15.17 -5.83
N PRO A 103 1.80 -14.47 -6.93
CA PRO A 103 0.77 -13.78 -7.70
C PRO A 103 -0.38 -14.71 -8.14
N ALA A 104 -0.11 -15.99 -8.40
CA ALA A 104 -1.15 -16.95 -8.79
C ALA A 104 -2.20 -17.19 -7.69
N ASP A 105 -1.87 -16.92 -6.43
CA ASP A 105 -2.79 -17.07 -5.30
C ASP A 105 -3.83 -15.94 -5.25
N LEU A 106 -3.59 -14.82 -5.95
CA LEU A 106 -4.57 -13.73 -6.08
C LEU A 106 -5.70 -14.07 -7.06
N LYS A 107 -5.47 -15.05 -7.96
CA LYS A 107 -6.46 -15.46 -8.95
C LYS A 107 -7.71 -15.97 -8.23
N VAL A 108 -8.88 -15.42 -8.58
CA VAL A 108 -10.15 -15.92 -8.07
C VAL A 108 -10.35 -17.37 -8.53
N GLN A 109 -10.40 -18.28 -7.56
CA GLN A 109 -10.66 -19.69 -7.77
C GLN A 109 -11.93 -20.08 -7.03
N ARG A 110 -12.82 -20.77 -7.72
CA ARG A 110 -13.93 -21.48 -7.10
C ARG A 110 -13.38 -22.77 -6.52
N LYS A 111 -13.15 -22.82 -5.20
CA LYS A 111 -12.81 -24.09 -4.56
C LYS A 111 -14.10 -24.89 -4.44
N ARG A 112 -14.20 -25.94 -5.25
CA ARG A 112 -15.15 -27.02 -4.97
C ARG A 112 -14.73 -27.67 -3.65
N PRO A 113 -15.66 -27.90 -2.72
CA PRO A 113 -15.28 -28.59 -1.50
C PRO A 113 -14.83 -30.03 -1.83
N GLY A 114 -13.93 -30.57 -1.00
CA GLY A 114 -12.98 -31.64 -1.38
C GLY A 114 -13.58 -32.94 -1.95
N LYS A 115 -12.73 -33.77 -2.57
CA LYS A 115 -13.12 -35.10 -3.08
C LYS A 115 -13.29 -36.09 -1.92
N GLY A 116 -14.49 -36.64 -1.74
CA GLY A 116 -14.75 -37.70 -0.76
C GLY A 116 -16.24 -37.97 -0.52
N ILE A 117 -16.53 -39.12 0.11
CA ILE A 117 -17.89 -39.58 0.41
C ILE A 117 -18.65 -38.56 1.28
N MET A 118 -17.96 -37.93 2.23
CA MET A 118 -18.55 -36.91 3.12
C MET A 118 -19.00 -35.63 2.38
N HIS A 119 -18.31 -35.26 1.29
CA HIS A 119 -18.73 -34.15 0.43
C HIS A 119 -19.95 -34.51 -0.42
N TRP A 120 -19.99 -35.73 -0.95
CA TRP A 120 -21.15 -36.26 -1.67
C TRP A 120 -22.40 -36.30 -0.78
N ILE A 121 -22.25 -36.72 0.49
CA ILE A 121 -23.34 -36.67 1.48
C ILE A 121 -23.78 -35.22 1.71
N LYS A 122 -22.86 -34.28 1.95
CA LYS A 122 -23.20 -32.85 2.14
C LYS A 122 -23.90 -32.21 0.93
N SER A 123 -23.55 -32.60 -0.30
CA SER A 123 -24.22 -32.06 -1.49
C SER A 123 -25.66 -32.54 -1.65
N LEU A 124 -26.00 -33.73 -1.13
CA LEU A 124 -27.39 -34.24 -1.12
C LEU A 124 -28.28 -33.49 -0.11
N PHE A 125 -27.68 -32.94 0.95
CA PHE A 125 -28.38 -32.17 1.98
C PHE A 125 -28.39 -30.64 1.72
N GLY A 126 -27.99 -30.19 0.52
CA GLY A 126 -28.28 -28.84 0.03
C GLY A 126 -27.35 -27.70 0.46
N GLN A 127 -26.22 -27.97 1.12
CA GLN A 127 -25.25 -26.94 1.49
C GLN A 127 -23.84 -27.31 1.06
N THR A 128 -23.50 -26.97 -0.18
CA THR A 128 -22.10 -26.79 -0.60
C THR A 128 -21.97 -25.42 -1.23
N GLU A 129 -21.76 -24.40 -0.39
CA GLU A 129 -21.35 -23.08 -0.85
C GLU A 129 -19.97 -23.22 -1.53
N GLU A 130 -19.87 -22.82 -2.80
CA GLU A 130 -18.59 -22.71 -3.49
C GLU A 130 -17.80 -21.57 -2.81
N ILE A 131 -16.75 -21.92 -2.06
CA ILE A 131 -15.88 -20.91 -1.45
C ILE A 131 -15.07 -20.26 -2.57
N LEU A 132 -15.35 -18.99 -2.86
CA LEU A 132 -14.49 -18.14 -3.66
C LEU A 132 -13.23 -17.83 -2.84
N THR A 133 -12.08 -18.25 -3.35
CA THR A 133 -10.78 -17.89 -2.78
C THR A 133 -10.03 -17.00 -3.75
N GLY A 134 -9.28 -16.02 -3.24
CA GLY A 134 -8.50 -15.07 -4.04
C GLY A 134 -8.91 -13.62 -3.78
N PHE A 135 -8.35 -12.69 -4.55
CA PHE A 135 -8.69 -11.27 -4.45
C PHE A 135 -9.88 -10.97 -5.37
N LEU A 136 -10.99 -10.52 -4.79
CA LEU A 136 -12.24 -10.27 -5.54
C LEU A 136 -12.28 -8.92 -6.26
N GLY A 137 -11.39 -7.99 -5.89
CA GLY A 137 -11.32 -6.67 -6.52
C GLY A 137 -10.57 -6.69 -7.85
N GLN A 138 -10.72 -5.60 -8.62
CA GLN A 138 -9.91 -5.39 -9.81
C GLN A 138 -8.45 -5.12 -9.42
N ILE A 139 -7.52 -5.89 -9.99
CA ILE A 139 -6.09 -5.64 -9.84
C ILE A 139 -5.66 -4.73 -10.99
N HIS A 140 -4.99 -3.62 -10.65
CA HIS A 140 -4.40 -2.70 -11.63
C HIS A 140 -2.87 -2.70 -11.47
N VAL A 141 -2.16 -2.71 -12.59
CA VAL A 141 -0.69 -2.69 -12.66
C VAL A 141 -0.26 -1.60 -13.62
N TRP A 142 0.40 -0.56 -13.12
CA TRP A 142 1.02 0.47 -13.95
C TRP A 142 2.45 0.08 -14.28
N GLN A 143 2.76 -0.05 -15.57
CA GLN A 143 4.07 -0.49 -16.04
C GLN A 143 4.64 0.53 -17.03
N GLY A 144 5.75 1.17 -16.66
CA GLY A 144 6.57 1.94 -17.58
C GLY A 144 7.15 1.05 -18.67
N MET A 145 6.95 1.43 -19.93
CA MET A 145 7.47 0.67 -21.08
C MET A 145 8.98 0.85 -21.28
N GLU A 146 9.56 1.88 -20.67
CA GLU A 146 11.01 2.12 -20.62
C GLU A 146 11.62 1.75 -19.25
N ASP A 147 10.87 1.09 -18.36
CA ASP A 147 11.41 0.64 -17.07
C ASP A 147 12.53 -0.39 -17.28
N MET A 148 13.71 -0.09 -16.75
CA MET A 148 14.92 -0.91 -16.82
C MET A 148 15.26 -1.58 -15.46
N VAL A 149 14.55 -1.20 -14.41
CA VAL A 149 14.64 -1.70 -13.03
C VAL A 149 13.68 -2.87 -12.82
N VAL A 150 12.42 -2.72 -13.21
CA VAL A 150 11.36 -3.74 -13.26
C VAL A 150 10.83 -3.78 -14.69
N PRO A 151 11.52 -4.49 -15.60
CA PRO A 151 11.26 -4.36 -17.03
C PRO A 151 9.89 -4.90 -17.43
N PRO A 152 9.32 -4.47 -18.58
CA PRO A 152 7.99 -4.89 -19.04
C PRO A 152 7.78 -6.41 -19.11
N SER A 153 8.84 -7.21 -19.28
CA SER A 153 8.76 -8.67 -19.18
C SER A 153 8.24 -9.20 -17.84
N THR A 154 8.32 -8.39 -16.78
CA THR A 154 7.72 -8.67 -15.46
C THR A 154 6.22 -8.58 -15.54
N SER A 155 5.68 -7.56 -16.22
CA SER A 155 4.24 -7.44 -16.48
C SER A 155 3.73 -8.56 -17.37
N ASP A 156 4.51 -9.04 -18.35
CA ASP A 156 4.13 -10.19 -19.17
C ASP A 156 4.01 -11.48 -18.33
N PHE A 157 4.93 -11.68 -17.37
CA PHE A 157 4.82 -12.75 -16.38
C PHE A 157 3.54 -12.61 -15.54
N LEU A 158 3.25 -11.40 -15.04
CA LEU A 158 2.04 -11.12 -14.26
C LEU A 158 0.77 -11.41 -15.06
N GLN A 159 0.66 -10.94 -16.31
CA GLN A 159 -0.49 -11.21 -17.18
C GLN A 159 -0.69 -12.71 -17.42
N ARG A 160 0.39 -13.49 -17.51
CA ARG A 160 0.27 -14.95 -17.67
C ARG A 160 -0.28 -15.64 -16.42
N VAL A 161 0.07 -15.17 -15.22
CA VAL A 161 -0.38 -15.79 -13.96
C VAL A 161 -1.68 -15.18 -13.42
N LEU A 162 -1.95 -13.93 -13.76
CA LEU A 162 -3.11 -13.12 -13.39
C LEU A 162 -3.68 -12.47 -14.66
N PRO A 163 -4.36 -13.26 -15.52
CA PRO A 163 -4.92 -12.75 -16.77
C PRO A 163 -5.99 -11.68 -16.56
N ASP A 164 -6.64 -11.68 -15.39
CA ASP A 164 -7.71 -10.74 -15.05
C ASP A 164 -7.16 -9.40 -14.51
N ALA A 165 -5.84 -9.27 -14.31
CA ALA A 165 -5.22 -8.02 -13.90
C ALA A 165 -5.14 -7.04 -15.08
N MET A 166 -5.57 -5.80 -14.85
CA MET A 166 -5.49 -4.73 -15.81
C MET A 166 -4.09 -4.12 -15.81
N VAL A 167 -3.37 -4.24 -16.91
CA VAL A 167 -2.03 -3.65 -17.05
C VAL A 167 -2.12 -2.36 -17.86
N HIS A 168 -1.87 -1.25 -17.19
CA HIS A 168 -1.73 0.07 -17.77
C HIS A 168 -0.31 0.23 -18.30
N ARG A 169 -0.15 0.15 -19.63
CA ARG A 169 1.15 0.29 -20.30
C ARG A 169 1.44 1.77 -20.53
N LEU A 170 2.43 2.29 -19.82
CA LEU A 170 2.78 3.70 -19.82
C LEU A 170 3.90 3.94 -20.83
N LEU A 171 3.53 4.53 -21.96
CA LEU A 171 4.47 4.81 -23.05
C LEU A 171 5.49 5.86 -22.62
N TYR A 172 6.75 5.65 -22.99
CA TYR A 172 7.89 6.53 -22.67
C TYR A 172 8.21 6.66 -21.18
N GLU A 173 7.43 6.04 -20.28
CA GLU A 173 7.69 6.11 -18.83
C GLU A 173 8.68 5.03 -18.40
N GLY A 174 9.59 5.44 -17.49
CA GLY A 174 10.57 4.58 -16.84
C GLY A 174 10.11 4.07 -15.48
N HIS A 175 11.07 3.77 -14.61
CA HIS A 175 10.80 3.30 -13.26
C HIS A 175 10.30 4.41 -12.33
N PHE A 176 10.79 5.64 -12.51
CA PHE A 176 10.54 6.76 -11.60
C PHE A 176 9.56 7.78 -12.19
N THR A 177 9.61 8.01 -13.50
CA THR A 177 8.96 9.16 -14.15
C THR A 177 7.45 9.26 -13.96
N TYR A 178 6.73 8.15 -13.89
CA TYR A 178 5.27 8.18 -13.68
C TYR A 178 4.86 8.40 -12.22
N PHE A 179 5.75 8.07 -11.28
CA PHE A 179 5.43 8.06 -9.84
C PHE A 179 5.96 9.26 -9.08
N TYR A 180 6.99 9.94 -9.58
CA TYR A 180 7.57 11.10 -8.90
C TYR A 180 7.10 12.40 -9.54
N PHE A 181 6.60 13.32 -8.70
CA PHE A 181 6.27 14.70 -9.07
C PHE A 181 5.33 14.85 -10.28
N CYS A 182 4.38 13.92 -10.47
CA CYS A 182 3.38 13.99 -11.53
C CYS A 182 1.95 13.97 -10.96
N ASP A 183 1.41 15.15 -10.67
CA ASP A 183 0.07 15.31 -10.10
C ASP A 183 -1.02 14.72 -11.01
N GLU A 184 -0.90 14.88 -12.33
CA GLU A 184 -1.84 14.32 -13.30
C GLU A 184 -1.81 12.78 -13.28
N CYS A 185 -0.61 12.20 -13.19
CA CYS A 185 -0.42 10.75 -13.12
C CYS A 185 -1.04 10.19 -11.82
N HIS A 186 -0.79 10.83 -10.68
CA HIS A 186 -1.36 10.43 -9.39
C HIS A 186 -2.88 10.55 -9.38
N ARG A 187 -3.42 11.65 -9.90
CA ARG A 187 -4.87 11.83 -10.08
C ARG A 187 -5.48 10.74 -10.94
N HIS A 188 -4.82 10.36 -12.04
CA HIS A 188 -5.27 9.29 -12.91
C HIS A 188 -5.27 7.92 -12.22
N ILE A 189 -4.23 7.61 -11.43
CA ILE A 189 -4.19 6.39 -10.61
C ILE A 189 -5.37 6.39 -9.64
N PHE A 190 -5.56 7.48 -8.89
CA PHE A 190 -6.62 7.55 -7.89
C PHE A 190 -8.02 7.51 -8.50
N SER A 191 -8.27 8.21 -9.61
CA SER A 191 -9.57 8.17 -10.27
C SER A 191 -9.86 6.79 -10.87
N THR A 192 -8.84 6.07 -11.33
CA THR A 192 -8.97 4.69 -11.81
C THR A 192 -9.34 3.73 -10.67
N VAL A 193 -8.70 3.87 -9.50
CA VAL A 193 -8.90 2.95 -8.37
C VAL A 193 -10.17 3.28 -7.57
N PHE A 194 -10.46 4.55 -7.36
CA PHE A 194 -11.50 5.03 -6.43
C PHE A 194 -12.68 5.71 -7.15
N GLY A 195 -12.59 5.93 -8.45
CA GLY A 195 -13.57 6.72 -9.19
C GLY A 195 -13.33 8.23 -9.06
N ASN A 196 -14.21 9.02 -9.70
CA ASN A 196 -14.10 10.47 -9.67
C ASN A 196 -14.39 11.01 -8.25
N PRO A 197 -13.58 11.97 -7.76
CA PRO A 197 -13.81 12.58 -6.45
C PRO A 197 -15.16 13.30 -6.45
N GLN A 198 -16.01 13.00 -5.47
CA GLN A 198 -17.35 13.59 -5.32
C GLN A 198 -17.34 14.93 -4.57
N GLY A 199 -16.18 15.39 -4.11
CA GLY A 199 -16.06 16.58 -3.26
C GLY A 199 -16.40 16.31 -1.80
N PRO A 200 -16.46 17.36 -0.96
CA PRO A 200 -16.90 17.24 0.43
C PRO A 200 -18.33 16.68 0.52
N PHE A 201 -18.60 15.79 1.47
CA PHE A 201 -19.96 15.34 1.75
C PHE A 201 -20.79 16.53 2.23
N THR A 202 -21.79 16.93 1.46
CA THR A 202 -22.86 17.78 1.97
C THR A 202 -23.75 16.90 2.83
N PRO A 203 -23.82 17.09 4.16
CA PRO A 203 -24.75 16.32 4.99
C PRO A 203 -26.17 16.57 4.46
N GLU A 204 -26.94 15.49 4.28
CA GLU A 204 -28.37 15.62 4.00
C GLU A 204 -29.02 16.41 5.14
N PRO A 205 -29.96 17.33 4.85
CA PRO A 205 -30.69 18.02 5.89
C PRO A 205 -31.38 16.99 6.78
N GLU A 206 -31.17 17.09 8.10
CA GLU A 206 -31.83 16.24 9.08
C GLU A 206 -33.36 16.30 8.86
N PRO A 207 -34.06 15.16 8.90
CA PRO A 207 -35.51 15.17 8.76
C PRO A 207 -36.10 16.04 9.88
N GLU A 208 -36.88 17.05 9.48
CA GLU A 208 -37.68 17.89 10.37
C GLU A 208 -38.42 16.99 11.39
N PRO A 209 -38.36 17.29 12.70
CA PRO A 209 -39.04 16.48 13.69
C PRO A 209 -40.54 16.45 13.40
N ASP A 210 -41.08 15.25 13.23
CA ASP A 210 -42.49 14.96 12.98
C ASP A 210 -43.33 15.53 14.14
N GLN A 211 -43.95 16.70 13.92
CA GLN A 211 -44.90 17.33 14.84
C GLN A 211 -46.29 16.69 14.66
N SER A 212 -46.42 15.39 14.93
CA SER A 212 -47.72 14.78 15.09
C SER A 212 -48.13 14.81 16.58
N PRO A 213 -49.32 15.34 16.94
CA PRO A 213 -49.74 15.41 18.34
C PRO A 213 -49.99 14.01 18.89
N ILE A 214 -49.28 13.66 19.97
CA ILE A 214 -49.55 12.47 20.77
C ILE A 214 -50.95 12.62 21.38
N GLN A 215 -51.90 11.78 20.95
CA GLN A 215 -53.17 11.59 21.66
C GLN A 215 -52.89 10.77 22.91
N ASN A 216 -53.05 11.38 24.08
CA ASN A 216 -53.09 10.69 25.36
C ASN A 216 -54.45 10.01 25.47
N ASP A 217 -54.46 8.67 25.44
CA ASP A 217 -55.61 7.87 25.86
C ASP A 217 -55.30 7.31 27.25
N ASP A 218 -55.98 7.88 28.24
CA ASP A 218 -55.84 7.55 29.65
C ASP A 218 -56.70 6.30 29.95
N GLY A 219 -56.06 5.18 30.25
CA GLY A 219 -56.72 3.94 30.64
C GLY A 219 -55.88 3.10 31.61
N GLU A 220 -56.06 3.34 32.91
CA GLU A 220 -55.39 2.63 34.02
C GLU A 220 -55.69 1.12 34.05
N THR A 221 -54.68 0.27 34.25
CA THR A 221 -54.66 -0.70 35.38
C THR A 221 -53.25 -1.25 35.69
N GLN A 222 -52.87 -1.09 36.96
CA GLN A 222 -51.85 -1.74 37.83
C GLN A 222 -51.39 -3.17 37.44
N ASP A 223 -50.19 -3.69 37.75
CA ASP A 223 -49.22 -3.40 38.81
C ASP A 223 -47.87 -4.15 38.58
N THR A 224 -46.85 -3.79 39.38
CA THR A 224 -45.52 -4.43 39.62
C THR A 224 -44.42 -4.04 38.60
N ILE A 225 -43.35 -3.30 38.93
CA ILE A 225 -42.34 -3.51 39.99
C ILE A 225 -41.67 -2.15 40.34
N LEU A 226 -41.71 -1.72 41.60
CA LEU A 226 -40.75 -0.78 42.23
C LEU A 226 -39.71 -1.66 42.96
N GLY A 227 -38.39 -1.50 42.88
CA GLY A 227 -37.59 -0.31 42.60
C GLY A 227 -36.75 -0.02 43.85
N ASP A 228 -35.42 0.02 43.71
CA ASP A 228 -34.64 1.17 44.17
C ASP A 228 -33.17 1.08 43.76
N VAL A 229 -32.84 1.98 42.84
CA VAL A 229 -31.53 2.62 42.68
C VAL A 229 -31.60 3.91 43.51
N ALA A 230 -30.59 4.19 44.32
CA ALA A 230 -30.37 5.53 44.84
C ALA A 230 -29.39 6.27 43.91
N THR A 231 -29.92 7.22 43.16
CA THR A 231 -29.23 8.41 42.65
C THR A 231 -29.02 9.40 43.80
N ASP A 232 -28.10 10.35 43.63
CA ASP A 232 -28.43 11.77 43.78
C ASP A 232 -27.35 12.64 43.12
N GLU A 233 -27.81 13.47 42.17
CA GLU A 233 -27.15 14.69 41.73
C GLU A 233 -27.60 15.88 42.60
N GLU A 234 -26.98 17.03 42.32
CA GLU A 234 -27.38 18.43 42.61
C GLU A 234 -26.55 19.11 43.73
N ASN A 235 -26.10 20.37 43.65
CA ASN A 235 -26.15 21.39 42.59
C ASN A 235 -25.16 22.55 42.94
N VAL A 236 -24.69 23.24 41.89
CA VAL A 236 -24.58 24.74 41.72
C VAL A 236 -23.52 25.61 42.44
N SER A 237 -22.86 26.43 41.58
CA SER A 237 -22.36 27.83 41.75
C SER A 237 -21.00 28.05 42.45
N SER A 238 -20.06 28.92 42.04
CA SER A 238 -19.93 29.97 40.99
C SER A 238 -18.47 30.50 40.96
N VAL A 239 -18.17 31.44 40.01
CA VAL A 239 -17.07 32.45 39.96
C VAL A 239 -15.79 31.99 39.19
N VAL A 240 -15.53 32.38 37.91
CA VAL A 240 -15.00 33.66 37.32
C VAL A 240 -13.60 34.01 37.87
N ASN A 241 -12.47 34.27 37.18
CA ASN A 241 -12.02 34.40 35.78
C ASN A 241 -10.44 34.36 35.79
N PRO A 242 -9.66 34.77 34.75
CA PRO A 242 -8.39 34.16 34.35
C PRO A 242 -7.15 35.02 34.69
N ASP A 243 -6.03 34.69 34.05
CA ASP A 243 -4.78 35.46 33.87
C ASP A 243 -3.62 35.11 34.82
N LYS A 244 -2.57 34.53 34.21
CA LYS A 244 -1.21 35.10 34.23
C LYS A 244 -0.33 34.42 33.17
N GLU A 245 -0.07 35.18 32.12
CA GLU A 245 1.21 35.18 31.43
C GLU A 245 2.34 35.36 32.45
N ASP A 246 3.47 34.67 32.25
CA ASP A 246 4.78 35.25 32.56
C ASP A 246 5.83 34.63 31.64
N TYR A 247 6.56 35.55 31.03
CA TYR A 247 7.69 35.43 30.11
C TYR A 247 9.00 35.40 30.92
N ILE A 248 10.15 35.21 30.22
CA ILE A 248 11.56 35.41 30.65
C ILE A 248 12.22 34.14 31.24
N ASP A 249 13.37 33.63 30.79
CA ASP A 249 14.53 34.15 30.01
C ASP A 249 15.02 33.09 28.99
#